data_AF-A0A1Q7EKB4-F1
#
_entry.id   AF-A0A1Q7EKB4-F1
#
_cell.length_a   1.000
_cell.length_b   1.000
_cell.length_c   1.000
_cell.angle_alpha   90.00
_cell.angle_beta   90.00
_cell.angle_gamma   90.00
#
_symmetry.space_group_name_H-M   'P 1'
#
loop_
_entity.id
_entity.type
_entity.pdbx_description
1 polymer ?
#
loop_
_entity_poly.entity_id
_entity_poly.type
_entity_poly.pdbx_seq_one_letter_code
_entity_poly.pdbx_strand_id
1 'polypeptide(L)'
;MMADDPLYQSWMITGTSFNRMLDCGDRYNQWVQNALEYLPRDVLDEHKERLGFLAMAHRDGCRLARALRENREIIILSEHILPKAGASEGQADVRYFIYTVLHEVVHAVKRHRSPLYDSLTPEEATAQESEADDLALKWFNGHISALGNPYLPPLTREDVDAAKAKSEAAMERLYRGV
;
A
#
# COMPACT_ATOMS: atom_id res chain seq x y z
N MET A 1 -22.34 -11.73 -18.12
CA MET A 1 -20.99 -12.22 -17.76
C MET A 1 -20.01 -11.53 -18.69
N MET A 2 -19.44 -10.40 -18.26
CA MET A 2 -18.29 -9.82 -18.97
C MET A 2 -17.09 -10.68 -18.60
N ALA A 3 -16.30 -11.11 -19.59
CA ALA A 3 -15.08 -11.86 -19.34
C ALA A 3 -14.19 -11.06 -18.38
N ASP A 4 -13.73 -11.68 -17.28
CA ASP A 4 -12.82 -11.04 -16.33
C ASP A 4 -11.56 -10.61 -17.09
N ASP A 5 -11.37 -9.30 -17.17
CA ASP A 5 -10.20 -8.69 -17.79
C ASP A 5 -8.94 -9.29 -17.14
N PRO A 6 -7.99 -9.83 -17.93
CA PRO A 6 -6.72 -10.36 -17.44
C PRO A 6 -5.98 -9.42 -16.47
N LEU A 7 -6.29 -8.12 -16.54
CA LEU A 7 -5.80 -7.08 -15.65
C LEU A 7 -6.08 -7.32 -14.16
N TYR A 8 -7.19 -7.99 -13.84
CA TYR A 8 -7.62 -8.31 -12.47
C TYR A 8 -7.32 -9.76 -12.07
N GLN A 9 -6.61 -10.48 -12.93
CA GLN A 9 -6.20 -11.86 -12.66
C GLN A 9 -4.83 -11.88 -11.97
N SER A 10 -4.55 -12.98 -11.29
CA SER A 10 -3.29 -13.22 -10.59
C SER A 10 -2.07 -12.95 -11.49
N TRP A 11 -1.05 -12.33 -10.91
CA TRP A 11 0.29 -12.17 -11.48
C TRP A 11 0.93 -13.47 -11.99
N MET A 12 0.45 -14.64 -11.54
CA MET A 12 0.83 -15.96 -12.06
C MET A 12 0.59 -16.10 -13.58
N ILE A 13 -0.19 -15.19 -14.17
CA ILE A 13 -0.34 -15.04 -15.62
C ILE A 13 0.62 -13.94 -16.08
N THR A 14 1.59 -14.29 -16.93
CA THR A 14 2.54 -13.32 -17.49
C THR A 14 1.81 -12.27 -18.32
N GLY A 15 2.06 -10.98 -18.07
CA GLY A 15 1.51 -9.86 -18.85
C GLY A 15 0.40 -9.03 -18.17
N THR A 16 -0.01 -9.36 -16.95
CA THR A 16 -0.98 -8.57 -16.17
C THR A 16 -0.39 -7.25 -15.65
N SER A 17 -1.23 -6.26 -15.34
CA SER A 17 -0.76 -4.95 -14.84
C SER A 17 -0.08 -5.03 -13.48
N PHE A 18 -0.49 -5.96 -12.61
CA PHE A 18 0.17 -6.19 -11.32
C PHE A 18 1.65 -6.56 -11.47
N ASN A 19 2.01 -7.32 -12.51
CA ASN A 19 3.40 -7.65 -12.80
C ASN A 19 4.25 -6.42 -13.18
N ARG A 20 3.63 -5.34 -13.66
CA ARG A 20 4.35 -4.12 -14.08
C ARG A 20 4.49 -3.08 -12.97
N MET A 21 3.74 -3.23 -11.88
CA MET A 21 3.71 -2.31 -10.73
C MET A 21 4.65 -2.72 -9.59
N LEU A 22 5.09 -3.98 -9.56
CA LEU A 22 5.95 -4.53 -8.50
C LEU A 22 7.40 -4.58 -8.98
N ASP A 23 8.26 -3.73 -8.39
CA ASP A 23 9.69 -3.66 -8.72
C ASP A 23 10.57 -4.25 -7.59
N CYS A 24 10.01 -5.11 -6.73
CA CYS A 24 10.66 -5.71 -5.57
C CYS A 24 10.91 -7.22 -5.69
N GLY A 25 12.12 -7.64 -5.32
CA GLY A 25 12.49 -9.01 -4.96
C GLY A 25 12.81 -9.91 -6.14
N ASP A 26 13.71 -10.88 -5.91
CA ASP A 26 13.85 -12.02 -6.82
C ASP A 26 12.57 -12.90 -6.86
N ARG A 27 11.59 -12.66 -5.97
CA ARG A 27 10.26 -13.30 -5.90
C ARG A 27 9.21 -12.42 -5.21
N TYR A 28 8.26 -11.90 -5.98
CA TYR A 28 6.82 -11.77 -5.67
C TYR A 28 6.41 -11.30 -4.24
N ASN A 29 5.99 -10.04 -4.07
CA ASN A 29 5.35 -9.59 -2.83
C ASN A 29 3.82 -9.74 -2.91
N GLN A 30 3.31 -10.93 -2.51
CA GLN A 30 1.88 -11.26 -2.48
C GLN A 30 1.05 -10.24 -1.68
N TRP A 31 1.61 -9.66 -0.63
CA TRP A 31 0.86 -8.74 0.21
C TRP A 31 0.53 -7.43 -0.48
N VAL A 32 1.46 -6.89 -1.29
CA VAL A 32 1.18 -5.68 -2.08
C VAL A 32 0.06 -5.94 -3.08
N GLN A 33 0.01 -7.15 -3.65
CA GLN A 33 -1.06 -7.51 -4.59
C GLN A 33 -2.42 -7.54 -3.91
N ASN A 34 -2.51 -8.23 -2.77
CA ASN A 34 -3.73 -8.25 -1.97
C ASN A 34 -4.17 -6.82 -1.63
N ALA A 35 -3.23 -5.93 -1.31
CA ALA A 35 -3.56 -4.54 -1.05
C ALA A 35 -4.09 -3.78 -2.28
N LEU A 36 -3.59 -4.07 -3.48
CA LEU A 36 -4.08 -3.44 -4.71
C LEU A 36 -5.49 -3.91 -5.10
N GLU A 37 -5.93 -5.10 -4.67
CA GLU A 37 -7.32 -5.56 -4.86
C GLU A 37 -8.34 -4.70 -4.08
N TYR A 38 -7.87 -3.96 -3.08
CA TYR A 38 -8.69 -3.06 -2.28
C TYR A 38 -8.90 -1.69 -2.95
N LEU A 39 -8.16 -1.39 -4.03
CA LEU A 39 -8.34 -0.15 -4.78
C LEU A 39 -9.64 -0.18 -5.60
N PRO A 40 -10.37 0.94 -5.68
CA PRO A 40 -11.42 1.11 -6.67
C PRO A 40 -10.88 0.87 -8.09
N ARG A 41 -11.67 0.19 -8.93
CA ARG A 41 -11.26 -0.19 -10.29
C ARG A 41 -10.90 1.01 -11.16
N ASP A 42 -11.67 2.08 -11.05
CA ASP A 42 -11.44 3.35 -11.75
C ASP A 42 -10.09 3.98 -11.39
N VAL A 43 -9.75 4.00 -10.09
CA VAL A 43 -8.44 4.48 -9.63
C VAL A 43 -7.31 3.61 -10.14
N LEU A 44 -7.46 2.28 -10.06
CA LEU A 44 -6.45 1.36 -10.58
C LEU A 44 -6.25 1.53 -12.08
N ASP A 45 -7.34 1.62 -12.86
CA ASP A 45 -7.29 1.75 -14.31
C ASP A 45 -6.61 3.04 -14.77
N GLU A 46 -6.84 4.15 -14.06
CA GLU A 46 -6.23 5.44 -14.37
C GLU A 46 -4.74 5.51 -14.00
N HIS A 47 -4.34 4.88 -12.90
CA HIS A 47 -3.03 5.12 -12.29
C HIS A 47 -2.04 3.95 -12.36
N LYS A 48 -2.47 2.73 -12.73
CA LYS A 48 -1.63 1.51 -12.76
C LYS A 48 -0.30 1.64 -13.51
N GLU A 49 -0.21 2.44 -14.56
CA GLU A 49 1.04 2.61 -15.31
C GLU A 49 2.02 3.60 -14.68
N ARG A 50 1.50 4.43 -13.76
CA ARG A 50 2.22 5.52 -13.08
C ARG A 50 2.60 5.17 -11.65
N LEU A 51 2.17 4.04 -11.10
CA LEU A 51 2.52 3.61 -9.74
C LEU A 51 3.59 2.52 -9.80
N GLY A 52 4.64 2.64 -9.00
CA GLY A 52 5.64 1.60 -8.78
C GLY A 52 5.86 1.36 -7.29
N PHE A 53 5.93 0.09 -6.88
CA PHE A 53 6.12 -0.29 -5.47
C PHE A 53 7.50 -0.91 -5.25
N LEU A 54 8.18 -0.45 -4.20
CA LEU A 54 9.47 -0.97 -3.75
C LEU A 54 9.37 -1.38 -2.28
N ALA A 55 9.61 -2.66 -1.99
CA ALA A 55 9.88 -3.09 -0.63
C ALA A 55 11.39 -3.00 -0.39
N MET A 56 11.80 -2.57 0.80
CA MET A 56 13.23 -2.54 1.14
C MET A 56 13.79 -3.94 1.48
N ALA A 57 12.91 -4.92 1.69
CA ALA A 57 13.21 -6.28 2.13
C ALA A 57 14.09 -7.02 1.11
N HIS A 58 15.35 -7.25 1.49
CA HIS A 58 16.36 -8.02 0.74
C HIS A 58 16.80 -7.41 -0.60
N ARG A 59 17.99 -6.79 -0.66
CA ARG A 59 18.71 -6.35 -1.89
C ARG A 59 17.90 -5.51 -2.91
N ASP A 60 16.67 -5.13 -2.60
CA ASP A 60 15.69 -4.54 -3.51
C ASP A 60 15.89 -3.04 -3.72
N GLY A 61 16.46 -2.35 -2.73
CA GLY A 61 16.82 -0.94 -2.84
C GLY A 61 17.86 -0.64 -3.93
N CYS A 62 18.53 -1.65 -4.49
CA CYS A 62 19.56 -1.49 -5.51
C CYS A 62 19.03 -1.51 -6.96
N ARG A 63 17.75 -1.81 -7.22
CA ARG A 63 17.18 -1.97 -8.57
C ARG A 63 16.19 -0.87 -8.98
N LEU A 64 16.51 0.38 -8.65
CA LEU A 64 15.82 1.53 -9.26
C LEU A 64 16.35 1.76 -10.69
N ALA A 65 15.76 1.10 -11.69
CA ALA A 65 16.09 1.37 -13.09
C ALA A 65 15.78 2.84 -13.43
N ARG A 66 16.65 3.49 -14.22
CA ARG A 66 16.46 4.88 -14.70
C ARG A 66 15.09 5.11 -15.35
N ALA A 67 14.52 4.08 -15.98
CA ALA A 67 13.19 4.10 -16.60
C ALA A 67 12.03 4.32 -15.59
N LEU A 68 12.22 3.99 -14.31
CA LEU A 68 11.21 4.19 -13.26
C LEU A 68 11.09 5.67 -12.84
N ARG A 69 12.14 6.48 -13.06
CA ARG A 69 12.21 7.85 -12.56
C ARG A 69 11.46 8.89 -13.39
N GLU A 70 11.18 8.62 -14.66
CA GLU A 70 10.72 9.67 -15.58
C GLU A 70 9.19 9.78 -15.64
N ASN A 71 8.43 8.72 -15.29
CA ASN A 71 6.97 8.69 -15.48
C ASN A 71 6.17 7.99 -14.37
N ARG A 72 6.79 7.64 -13.22
CA ARG A 72 6.11 6.92 -12.14
C ARG A 72 6.31 7.56 -10.77
N GLU A 73 5.25 7.54 -9.98
CA GLU A 73 5.25 7.74 -8.53
C GLU A 73 5.74 6.44 -7.87
N ILE A 74 6.75 6.55 -7.02
CA ILE A 74 7.41 5.41 -6.39
C ILE A 74 6.99 5.34 -4.93
N ILE A 75 6.30 4.27 -4.55
CA ILE A 75 5.86 3.99 -3.19
C ILE A 75 6.85 3.02 -2.54
N ILE A 76 7.49 3.47 -1.47
CA ILE A 76 8.48 2.69 -0.73
C ILE A 76 7.83 2.13 0.53
N LEU A 77 7.81 0.80 0.64
CA LEU A 77 7.24 0.09 1.77
C LEU A 77 8.34 -0.36 2.73
N SER A 78 8.19 0.04 3.98
CA SER A 78 9.08 -0.37 5.08
C SER A 78 8.99 -1.89 5.31
N GLU A 79 10.13 -2.53 5.59
CA GLU A 79 10.16 -3.96 5.89
C GLU A 79 9.37 -4.31 7.16
N HIS A 80 9.31 -3.38 8.12
CA HIS A 80 8.73 -3.61 9.44
C HIS A 80 7.21 -3.74 9.43
N ILE A 81 6.56 -3.20 8.39
CA ILE A 81 5.12 -3.32 8.20
C ILE A 81 4.77 -4.55 7.35
N LEU A 82 5.76 -5.27 6.80
CA LEU A 82 5.48 -6.46 6.01
C LEU A 82 4.91 -7.57 6.91
N PRO A 83 3.78 -8.18 6.52
CA PRO A 83 3.22 -9.27 7.30
C PRO A 83 4.16 -10.48 7.35
N LYS A 84 4.09 -11.21 8.47
CA LYS A 84 4.93 -12.39 8.70
C LYS A 84 4.53 -13.55 7.78
N ALA A 85 5.46 -14.48 7.56
CA ALA A 85 5.18 -15.72 6.83
C ALA A 85 4.03 -16.50 7.52
N GLY A 86 3.03 -16.91 6.73
CA GLY A 86 1.84 -17.61 7.23
C GLY A 86 0.79 -16.73 7.89
N ALA A 87 0.92 -15.40 7.81
CA ALA A 87 -0.13 -14.49 8.26
C ALA A 87 -1.42 -14.66 7.44
N SER A 88 -2.56 -14.29 8.02
CA SER A 88 -3.86 -14.30 7.33
C SER A 88 -4.45 -12.91 7.24
N GLU A 89 -5.28 -12.68 6.22
CA GLU A 89 -5.90 -11.39 5.93
C GLU A 89 -6.71 -10.79 7.09
N GLY A 90 -7.24 -11.63 7.98
CA GLY A 90 -7.95 -11.17 9.17
C GLY A 90 -7.05 -10.63 10.29
N GLN A 91 -5.74 -10.85 10.22
CA GLN A 91 -4.80 -10.42 11.26
C GLN A 91 -4.54 -8.91 11.19
N ALA A 92 -4.40 -8.29 12.35
CA ALA A 92 -4.28 -6.83 12.46
C ALA A 92 -3.05 -6.26 11.73
N ASP A 93 -1.94 -6.99 11.69
CA ASP A 93 -0.73 -6.60 10.97
C ASP A 93 -0.92 -6.62 9.45
N VAL A 94 -1.59 -7.65 8.91
CA VAL A 94 -1.93 -7.70 7.48
C VAL A 94 -2.89 -6.58 7.10
N ARG A 95 -3.93 -6.36 7.91
CA ARG A 95 -4.93 -5.31 7.66
C ARG A 95 -4.30 -3.92 7.71
N TYR A 96 -3.41 -3.69 8.67
CA TYR A 96 -2.65 -2.45 8.77
C TYR A 96 -1.73 -2.26 7.55
N PHE A 97 -1.02 -3.30 7.12
CA PHE A 97 -0.20 -3.24 5.91
C PHE A 97 -1.00 -2.84 4.67
N ILE A 98 -2.16 -3.48 4.46
CA ILE A 98 -3.05 -3.14 3.33
C ILE A 98 -3.47 -1.67 3.41
N TYR A 99 -3.91 -1.22 4.59
CA TYR A 99 -4.26 0.19 4.80
C TYR A 99 -3.09 1.14 4.49
N THR A 100 -1.86 0.84 4.93
CA THR A 100 -0.69 1.67 4.66
C THR A 100 -0.41 1.75 3.15
N VAL A 101 -0.49 0.64 2.42
CA VAL A 101 -0.35 0.65 0.96
C VAL A 101 -1.39 1.55 0.31
N LEU A 102 -2.66 1.47 0.73
CA LEU A 102 -3.72 2.32 0.21
C LEU A 102 -3.48 3.80 0.52
N HIS A 103 -3.05 4.12 1.74
CA HIS A 103 -2.74 5.49 2.17
C HIS A 103 -1.63 6.11 1.29
N GLU A 104 -0.53 5.40 1.06
CA GLU A 104 0.53 5.88 0.16
C GLU A 104 0.07 6.03 -1.30
N VAL A 105 -0.83 5.14 -1.77
CA VAL A 105 -1.46 5.28 -3.08
C VAL A 105 -2.30 6.56 -3.15
N VAL A 106 -3.00 6.94 -2.08
CA VAL A 106 -3.74 8.21 -2.05
C VAL A 106 -2.78 9.38 -2.23
N HIS A 107 -1.66 9.43 -1.50
CA HIS A 107 -0.66 10.49 -1.68
C HIS A 107 -0.18 10.58 -3.14
N ALA A 108 0.12 9.45 -3.77
CA ALA A 108 0.57 9.41 -5.16
C ALA A 108 -0.52 9.86 -6.16
N VAL A 109 -1.75 9.36 -6.01
CA VAL A 109 -2.89 9.69 -6.89
C VAL A 109 -3.29 11.15 -6.77
N LYS A 110 -3.29 11.68 -5.55
CA LYS A 110 -3.62 13.08 -5.24
C LYS A 110 -2.47 14.04 -5.48
N ARG A 111 -1.26 13.51 -5.74
CA ARG A 111 -0.02 14.30 -5.87
C ARG A 111 0.20 15.20 -4.66
N HIS A 112 -0.01 14.62 -3.47
CA HIS A 112 0.29 15.31 -2.22
C HIS A 112 1.76 15.70 -2.18
N ARG A 113 2.01 16.90 -1.67
CA ARG A 113 3.36 17.46 -1.52
C ARG A 113 4.09 16.80 -0.35
N SER A 114 5.40 16.64 -0.48
CA SER A 114 6.25 16.08 0.56
C SER A 114 6.58 17.14 1.61
N PRO A 115 6.29 16.93 2.91
CA PRO A 115 6.67 17.89 3.95
C PRO A 115 8.18 18.12 4.09
N LEU A 116 9.01 17.21 3.57
CA LEU A 116 10.48 17.30 3.65
C LEU A 116 11.08 18.16 2.54
N TYR A 117 10.42 18.22 1.38
CA TYR A 117 10.95 18.91 0.19
C TYR A 117 10.11 20.12 -0.22
N ASP A 118 8.82 20.07 0.11
CA ASP A 118 7.88 21.16 -0.10
C ASP A 118 7.68 21.91 1.21
N SER A 119 7.76 23.23 1.17
CA SER A 119 7.52 24.08 2.34
C SER A 119 6.02 24.16 2.64
N LEU A 120 5.48 23.09 3.23
CA LEU A 120 4.11 22.98 3.70
C LEU A 120 3.94 23.65 5.06
N THR A 121 2.79 24.30 5.28
CA THR A 121 2.40 24.67 6.64
C THR A 121 1.94 23.43 7.42
N PRO A 122 1.96 23.45 8.76
CA PRO A 122 1.45 22.35 9.58
C PRO A 122 0.00 21.98 9.25
N GLU A 123 -0.83 22.97 8.93
CA GLU A 123 -2.24 22.80 8.57
C GLU A 123 -2.38 22.10 7.22
N GLU A 124 -1.58 22.49 6.21
CA GLU A 124 -1.57 21.84 4.90
C GLU A 124 -1.10 20.38 5.00
N ALA A 125 -0.05 20.12 5.78
CA ALA A 125 0.43 18.76 6.02
C ALA A 125 -0.67 17.92 6.67
N THR A 126 -1.30 18.42 7.74
CA THR A 126 -2.39 17.72 8.44
C THR A 126 -3.59 17.45 7.52
N ALA A 127 -3.93 18.39 6.64
CA ALA A 127 -5.03 18.22 5.69
C ALA A 127 -4.74 17.11 4.67
N GLN A 128 -3.53 17.05 4.11
CA GLN A 128 -3.14 15.99 3.17
C GLN A 128 -3.16 14.60 3.84
N GLU A 129 -2.64 14.50 5.06
CA GLU A 129 -2.66 13.24 5.83
C GLU A 129 -4.11 12.80 6.14
N SER A 130 -4.98 13.74 6.53
CA SER A 130 -6.38 13.44 6.80
C SER A 130 -7.11 12.96 5.54
N GLU A 131 -6.86 13.60 4.38
CA GLU A 131 -7.44 13.15 3.11
C GLU A 131 -6.95 11.73 2.74
N ALA A 132 -5.66 11.45 2.95
CA ALA A 132 -5.08 10.13 2.72
C ALA A 132 -5.72 9.06 3.62
N ASP A 133 -5.88 9.34 4.91
CA ASP A 133 -6.56 8.46 5.85
C ASP A 133 -8.01 8.16 5.46
N ASP A 134 -8.77 9.21 5.18
CA ASP A 134 -10.20 9.09 4.89
C ASP A 134 -10.44 8.27 3.62
N LEU A 135 -9.65 8.51 2.57
CA LEU A 135 -9.76 7.77 1.32
C LEU A 135 -9.27 6.33 1.45
N ALA A 136 -8.15 6.09 2.15
CA ALA A 136 -7.65 4.74 2.38
C ALA A 136 -8.66 3.89 3.17
N LEU A 137 -9.22 4.43 4.26
CA LEU A 137 -10.27 3.76 5.02
C LEU A 137 -11.54 3.53 4.19
N LYS A 138 -11.93 4.51 3.36
CA LYS A 138 -13.08 4.38 2.47
C LYS A 138 -12.89 3.24 1.47
N TRP A 139 -11.73 3.16 0.82
CA TRP A 139 -11.43 2.10 -0.14
C TRP A 139 -11.37 0.74 0.55
N PHE A 140 -10.69 0.67 1.70
CA PHE A 140 -10.58 -0.55 2.48
C PHE A 140 -11.96 -1.10 2.86
N ASN A 141 -12.77 -0.26 3.50
CA ASN A 141 -14.08 -0.66 3.99
C ASN A 141 -15.09 -0.89 2.87
N GLY A 142 -14.92 -0.21 1.73
CA GLY A 142 -15.66 -0.49 0.50
C GLY A 142 -15.40 -1.91 0.00
N HIS A 143 -14.14 -2.33 -0.05
CA HIS A 143 -13.77 -3.69 -0.44
C HIS A 143 -14.31 -4.74 0.54
N ILE A 144 -14.09 -4.56 1.84
CA ILE A 144 -14.59 -5.48 2.88
C ILE A 144 -16.12 -5.63 2.81
N SER A 145 -16.84 -4.51 2.65
CA SER A 145 -18.30 -4.52 2.50
C SER A 145 -18.73 -5.32 1.27
N ALA A 146 -18.02 -5.18 0.15
CA ALA A 146 -18.31 -5.91 -1.09
C ALA A 146 -18.05 -7.42 -0.99
N LEU A 147 -17.06 -7.84 -0.20
CA LEU A 147 -16.80 -9.26 0.08
C LEU A 147 -17.94 -9.92 0.88
N GLY A 148 -18.67 -9.14 1.69
CA GLY A 148 -19.79 -9.63 2.50
C GLY A 148 -19.38 -10.69 3.55
N ASN A 149 -18.11 -10.75 3.93
CA ASN A 149 -17.59 -11.73 4.87
C ASN A 149 -17.80 -11.28 6.33
N PRO A 150 -18.65 -11.96 7.13
CA PRO A 150 -18.95 -11.53 8.50
C PRO A 150 -17.76 -11.68 9.46
N TYR A 151 -16.72 -12.44 9.09
CA TYR A 151 -15.52 -12.64 9.90
C TYR A 151 -14.43 -11.61 9.63
N LEU A 152 -14.64 -10.71 8.67
CA LEU A 152 -13.74 -9.60 8.36
C LEU A 152 -14.50 -8.29 8.61
N PRO A 153 -14.40 -7.70 9.81
CA PRO A 153 -15.07 -6.44 10.09
C PRO A 153 -14.43 -5.29 9.28
N PRO A 154 -15.12 -4.15 9.13
CA PRO A 154 -14.50 -2.91 8.68
C PRO A 154 -13.33 -2.51 9.58
N LEU A 155 -12.33 -1.83 9.01
CA LEU A 155 -11.20 -1.25 9.74
C LEU A 155 -11.60 0.13 10.27
N THR A 156 -11.26 0.40 11.53
CA THR A 156 -11.49 1.72 12.16
C THR A 156 -10.21 2.54 12.28
N ARG A 157 -10.34 3.83 12.61
CA ARG A 157 -9.19 4.69 12.91
C ARG A 157 -8.45 4.20 14.16
N GLU A 158 -9.17 3.73 15.16
CA GLU A 158 -8.57 3.18 16.39
C GLU A 158 -7.72 1.93 16.11
N ASP A 159 -8.15 1.07 15.19
CA ASP A 159 -7.36 -0.10 14.75
C ASP A 159 -6.04 0.34 14.12
N VAL A 160 -6.10 1.35 13.25
CA VAL A 160 -4.93 1.93 12.57
C VAL A 160 -3.99 2.56 13.58
N ASP A 161 -4.49 3.40 14.49
CA ASP A 161 -3.68 4.09 15.49
C ASP A 161 -2.97 3.09 16.42
N ALA A 162 -3.69 2.03 16.84
CA ALA A 162 -3.10 0.97 17.65
C ALA A 162 -1.99 0.20 16.91
N ALA A 163 -2.18 -0.10 15.64
CA ALA A 163 -1.17 -0.77 14.82
C ALA A 163 0.04 0.12 14.53
N LYS A 164 -0.20 1.42 14.27
CA LYS A 164 0.84 2.43 14.07
C LYS A 164 1.72 2.57 15.33
N ALA A 165 1.10 2.76 16.49
CA ALA A 165 1.82 2.85 17.76
C ALA A 165 2.66 1.60 18.06
N LYS A 166 2.14 0.41 17.72
CA LYS A 166 2.88 -0.86 17.85
C LYS A 166 4.09 -0.91 16.90
N SER A 167 3.93 -0.45 15.66
CA SER A 167 5.01 -0.39 14.67
C SER A 167 6.11 0.59 15.10
N GLU A 168 5.73 1.77 15.57
CA GLU A 168 6.65 2.80 16.09
C GLU A 168 7.43 2.29 17.33
N ALA A 169 6.73 1.65 18.27
CA ALA A 169 7.38 1.07 19.45
C ALA A 169 8.36 -0.07 19.08
N ALA A 170 8.05 -0.87 18.07
CA ALA A 170 8.95 -1.91 17.57
C ALA A 170 10.19 -1.30 16.90
N MET A 171 9.99 -0.24 16.11
CA MET A 171 11.07 0.51 15.47
C MET A 171 12.01 1.14 16.51
N GLU A 172 11.45 1.77 17.54
CA GLU A 172 12.23 2.39 18.62
C GLU A 172 13.10 1.37 19.36
N ARG A 173 12.58 0.16 19.63
CA ARG A 173 13.35 -0.93 20.26
C ARG A 173 14.52 -1.38 19.37
N LEU A 174 14.26 -1.53 18.06
CA LEU A 174 15.27 -1.94 17.09
C LEU A 174 16.42 -0.92 16.99
N TYR A 175 16.10 0.38 16.91
CA TYR A 175 17.12 1.44 16.88
C TYR A 175 17.86 1.63 18.22
N ARG A 176 17.25 1.23 19.34
CA ARG A 176 17.91 1.21 20.65
C ARG A 176 18.74 -0.04 20.91
N GLY A 177 18.73 -1.02 20.00
CA GLY A 177 19.55 -2.23 20.08
C GLY A 177 19.17 -3.18 21.23
N VAL A 178 17.89 -3.19 21.63
CA VAL A 178 17.35 -4.08 22.67
C VAL A 178 16.65 -5.28 22.05
#